data_AF-A0A2W7CXW0-F1
#
_entry.id   AF-A0A2W7CXW0-F1
#
_cell.length_a   1.000
_cell.length_b   1.000
_cell.length_c   1.000
_cell.angle_alpha   90.00
_cell.angle_beta   90.00
_cell.angle_gamma   90.00
#
_symmetry.space_group_name_H-M   'P 1'
#
loop_
_entity.id
_entity.type
_entity.pdbx_description
1 polymer ?
#
loop_
_entity_poly.entity_id
_entity_poly.type
_entity_poly.pdbx_seq_one_letter_code
_entity_poly.pdbx_strand_id
1 'polypeptide(L)'
;MVVISFPVYIETYSLLLYRLGFEQATRFSQNCLESTNLLNPTEKQYLEAIKKVKQFPDQTINIVDALTAILANELNIPVWTYDYHFNVTRISI
;
A
#
# COMPACT_ATOMS: atom_id res chain seq x y z
N MET A 1 -13.18 6.84 -7.30
CA MET A 1 -11.89 6.57 -7.96
C MET A 1 -11.06 5.76 -7.00
N VAL A 2 -10.49 4.62 -7.44
CA VAL A 2 -9.64 3.76 -6.59
C VAL A 2 -8.18 3.99 -6.96
N VAL A 3 -7.35 4.21 -5.95
CA VAL A 3 -5.90 4.43 -6.10
C VAL A 3 -5.17 3.28 -5.43
N ILE A 4 -4.16 2.75 -6.10
CA ILE A 4 -3.28 1.71 -5.54
C ILE A 4 -1.85 2.23 -5.65
N SER A 5 -1.10 2.20 -4.54
CA SER A 5 0.33 2.52 -4.61
C SER A 5 1.08 1.38 -5.30
N PHE A 6 2.07 1.71 -6.13
CA PHE A 6 2.89 0.71 -6.82
C PHE A 6 3.49 -0.35 -5.87
N PRO A 7 3.95 0.00 -4.66
CA PRO A 7 4.41 -0.99 -3.68
C PRO A 7 3.34 -2.00 -3.26
N VAL A 8 2.11 -1.56 -2.97
CA VAL A 8 0.98 -2.45 -2.63
C VAL A 8 0.65 -3.37 -3.81
N TYR A 9 0.67 -2.82 -5.03
CA TYR A 9 0.46 -3.61 -6.24
C TYR A 9 1.52 -4.71 -6.41
N ILE A 10 2.81 -4.38 -6.26
CA ILE A 10 3.91 -5.35 -6.39
C ILE A 10 3.84 -6.41 -5.29
N GLU A 11 3.64 -6.00 -4.04
CA GLU A 11 3.52 -6.92 -2.90
C GLU A 11 2.36 -7.90 -3.10
N THR A 12 1.21 -7.39 -3.52
CA THR A 12 0.03 -8.22 -3.81
C THR A 12 0.27 -9.16 -4.99
N TYR A 13 0.87 -8.67 -6.09
CA TYR A 13 1.20 -9.51 -7.24
C TYR A 13 2.16 -10.64 -6.84
N SER A 14 3.23 -10.34 -6.10
CA SER A 14 4.18 -11.34 -5.60
C SER A 14 3.51 -12.36 -4.69
N LEU A 15 2.62 -11.92 -3.80
CA LEU A 15 1.88 -12.80 -2.90
C LEU A 15 0.94 -13.74 -3.68
N LEU A 16 0.19 -13.22 -4.66
CA LEU A 16 -0.71 -14.01 -5.49
C LEU A 16 0.08 -15.00 -6.36
N LEU A 17 1.20 -14.56 -6.93
CA LEU A 17 2.07 -15.44 -7.72
C LEU A 17 2.57 -16.60 -6.87
N TYR A 18 3.00 -16.33 -5.64
CA TYR A 18 3.51 -17.34 -4.72
C TYR A 18 2.40 -18.30 -4.22
N ARG A 19 1.23 -17.77 -3.86
CA ARG A 19 0.15 -18.58 -3.23
C ARG A 19 -0.82 -19.23 -4.20
N LEU A 20 -1.11 -18.57 -5.32
CA LEU A 20 -2.18 -18.96 -6.25
C LEU A 20 -1.67 -19.21 -7.68
N GLY A 21 -0.40 -18.93 -7.96
CA GLY A 21 0.23 -19.18 -9.24
C GLY A 21 0.09 -18.05 -10.26
N PHE A 22 0.71 -18.27 -11.42
CA PHE A 22 0.91 -17.26 -12.46
C PHE A 22 -0.39 -16.71 -13.07
N GLU A 23 -1.38 -17.57 -13.32
CA GLU A 23 -2.65 -17.17 -13.94
C GLU A 23 -3.38 -16.14 -13.07
N GLN A 24 -3.50 -16.43 -11.77
CA GLN A 24 -4.18 -15.56 -10.81
C GLN A 24 -3.46 -14.22 -10.62
N ALA A 25 -2.12 -14.24 -10.55
CA ALA A 25 -1.32 -13.02 -10.45
C ALA A 25 -1.46 -12.14 -11.70
N THR A 26 -1.44 -12.73 -12.89
CA THR A 26 -1.59 -12.02 -14.16
C THR A 26 -2.98 -11.42 -14.30
N ARG A 27 -4.03 -12.17 -13.96
CA ARG A 27 -5.41 -11.67 -13.98
C ARG A 27 -5.60 -10.49 -13.02
N PHE A 28 -5.03 -10.59 -11.82
CA PHE A 28 -5.02 -9.46 -10.88
C PHE A 28 -4.32 -8.23 -11.47
N SER A 29 -3.16 -8.43 -12.10
CA SER A 29 -2.39 -7.36 -12.73
C SER A 29 -3.18 -6.63 -13.81
N GLN A 30 -3.80 -7.38 -14.73
CA GLN A 30 -4.66 -6.83 -15.78
C GLN A 30 -5.83 -6.03 -15.19
N ASN A 31 -6.55 -6.61 -14.23
CA ASN A 31 -7.66 -5.92 -13.57
C ASN A 31 -7.21 -4.59 -12.93
N CYS A 32 -6.05 -4.55 -12.27
CA CYS A 32 -5.54 -3.32 -11.65
C CYS A 32 -5.23 -2.24 -12.70
N LEU A 33 -4.58 -2.61 -13.80
CA LEU A 33 -4.23 -1.69 -14.88
C LEU A 33 -5.46 -1.10 -15.58
N GLU A 34 -6.55 -1.86 -15.66
CA GLU A 34 -7.80 -1.43 -16.31
C GLU A 34 -8.72 -0.61 -15.39
N SER A 35 -8.69 -0.84 -14.08
CA SER A 35 -9.72 -0.33 -13.15
C SER A 35 -9.21 0.61 -12.06
N THR A 36 -7.90 0.81 -11.94
CA THR A 36 -7.31 1.60 -10.84
C THR A 36 -6.27 2.59 -11.34
N ASN A 37 -6.07 3.66 -10.56
CA ASN A 37 -4.94 4.56 -10.77
C ASN A 37 -3.75 4.08 -9.96
N LEU A 38 -2.73 3.55 -10.66
CA LEU A 38 -1.47 3.21 -10.04
C LEU A 38 -0.67 4.46 -9.72
N LEU A 39 -0.39 4.68 -8.44
CA LEU A 39 0.38 5.80 -7.95
C LEU A 39 1.81 5.36 -7.67
N ASN A 40 2.78 5.96 -8.38
CA ASN A 40 4.19 5.73 -8.09
C ASN A 40 4.67 6.75 -7.05
N PRO A 41 5.02 6.32 -5.82
CA PRO A 41 5.49 7.24 -4.80
C PRO A 41 6.85 7.84 -5.18
N THR A 42 7.05 9.08 -4.80
CA THR A 42 8.32 9.79 -4.93
C THR A 42 9.35 9.27 -3.92
N GLU A 43 10.63 9.44 -4.22
CA GLU A 43 11.74 9.11 -3.31
C GLU A 43 11.55 9.78 -1.93
N LYS A 44 11.13 11.04 -1.91
CA LYS A 44 10.86 11.78 -0.67
C LYS A 44 9.82 11.06 0.20
N GLN A 45 8.72 10.59 -0.38
CA GLN A 45 7.67 9.87 0.35
C GLN A 45 8.19 8.55 0.91
N TYR A 46 9.05 7.83 0.19
CA TYR A 46 9.72 6.63 0.73
C TYR A 46 10.62 6.97 1.93
N LEU A 47 11.43 8.02 1.84
CA LEU A 47 12.29 8.44 2.94
C LEU A 47 11.47 8.87 4.18
N GLU A 48 10.34 9.54 3.98
CA GLU A 48 9.41 9.88 5.06
C GLU A 48 8.74 8.61 5.65
N ALA A 49 8.36 7.63 4.83
CA ALA A 49 7.82 6.36 5.29
C ALA A 49 8.84 5.61 6.18
N ILE A 50 10.11 5.57 5.78
CA ILE A 50 11.20 4.96 6.57
C ILE A 50 11.34 5.65 7.93
N LYS A 51 11.26 6.99 7.98
CA LYS A 51 11.28 7.73 9.25
C LYS A 51 10.06 7.43 10.11
N LYS A 52 8.88 7.33 9.49
CA LYS A 52 7.61 7.06 10.19
C LYS A 52 7.61 5.67 10.83
N VAL A 53 8.07 4.63 10.14
CA VAL A 53 8.19 3.27 10.71
C VAL A 53 9.04 3.27 11.99
N LYS A 54 10.14 4.02 12.03
CA LYS A 54 11.01 4.12 13.22
C LYS A 54 10.31 4.71 14.45
N GLN A 55 9.19 5.40 14.29
CA GLN A 55 8.40 5.96 15.40
C GLN A 55 7.53 4.90 16.09
N PHE A 56 7.37 3.71 15.50
CA PHE A 56 6.54 2.63 16.02
C PHE A 56 7.36 1.34 16.19
N PRO A 57 8.42 1.34 17.02
CA PRO A 57 9.32 0.19 17.16
C PRO A 57 8.64 -1.06 17.71
N ASP A 58 7.57 -0.87 18.50
CA ASP A 58 6.81 -1.96 19.12
C ASP A 58 5.65 -2.47 18.24
N GLN A 59 5.51 -1.95 17.02
CA GLN A 59 4.46 -2.35 16.09
C GLN A 59 5.04 -2.90 14.80
N THR A 60 4.39 -3.93 14.26
CA THR A 60 4.74 -4.56 12.99
C THR A 60 4.29 -3.73 11.78
N ILE A 61 4.45 -2.40 11.83
CA ILE A 61 4.13 -1.52 10.70
C ILE A 61 5.30 -1.58 9.71
N ASN A 62 5.03 -2.00 8.48
CA ASN A 62 6.05 -2.06 7.45
C ASN A 62 6.15 -0.73 6.67
N ILE A 63 7.14 -0.62 5.78
CA ILE A 63 7.35 0.61 4.97
C ILE A 63 6.16 0.85 4.02
N VAL A 64 5.55 -0.20 3.48
CA VAL A 64 4.40 -0.10 2.57
C VAL A 64 3.18 0.45 3.29
N ASP A 65 2.94 0.04 4.54
CA ASP A 65 1.86 0.56 5.39
C ASP A 65 2.07 2.04 5.70
N ALA A 66 3.28 2.39 6.16
CA ALA A 66 3.65 3.77 6.46
C ALA A 66 3.57 4.68 5.23
N LEU A 67 3.94 4.16 4.06
CA LEU A 67 3.84 4.88 2.79
C LEU A 67 2.39 5.05 2.36
N THR A 68 1.57 4.00 2.43
CA THR A 68 0.12 4.07 2.17
C THR A 68 -0.53 5.12 3.08
N ALA A 69 -0.11 5.16 4.34
CA ALA A 69 -0.56 6.16 5.29
C ALA A 69 -0.19 7.60 4.90
N ILE A 70 1.03 7.83 4.41
CA ILE A 70 1.48 9.16 3.93
C ILE A 70 0.67 9.57 2.70
N LEU A 71 0.54 8.67 1.71
CA LEU A 71 -0.16 8.95 0.46
C LEU A 71 -1.65 9.26 0.68
N ALA A 72 -2.31 8.51 1.55
CA ALA A 72 -3.71 8.74 1.90
C ALA A 72 -3.95 10.10 2.55
N ASN A 73 -3.05 10.51 3.46
CA ASN A 73 -3.10 11.83 4.09
C ASN A 73 -2.86 12.95 3.07
N GLU A 74 -1.87 12.82 2.19
CA GLU A 74 -1.57 13.83 1.17
C GLU A 74 -2.69 13.99 0.14
N LEU A 75 -3.36 12.89 -0.23
CA LEU A 75 -4.48 12.89 -1.16
C LEU A 75 -5.83 13.16 -0.49
N ASN A 76 -5.87 13.21 0.85
CA ASN A 76 -7.08 13.35 1.66
C ASN A 76 -8.16 12.29 1.29
N ILE A 77 -7.76 11.03 1.21
CA ILE A 77 -8.62 9.88 0.90
C ILE A 77 -8.57 8.82 2.01
N PRO A 78 -9.64 8.04 2.20
CA PRO A 78 -9.62 6.92 3.13
C PRO A 78 -8.76 5.75 2.62
N VAL A 79 -8.28 4.92 3.54
CA VAL A 79 -7.52 3.70 3.23
C VAL A 79 -8.41 2.48 3.35
N TRP A 80 -8.57 1.72 2.28
CA TRP A 80 -9.23 0.42 2.35
C TRP A 80 -8.24 -0.67 2.72
N THR A 81 -8.40 -1.26 3.89
CA THR A 81 -7.50 -2.30 4.42
C THR A 81 -8.27 -3.29 5.30
N TYR A 82 -7.79 -4.52 5.38
CA TYR A 82 -8.23 -5.50 6.40
C TYR A 82 -7.40 -5.39 7.68
N ASP A 83 -6.33 -4.60 7.67
CA ASP A 83 -5.37 -4.50 8.75
C ASP A 83 -5.72 -3.38 9.74
N TYR A 84 -5.77 -3.72 11.02
CA TYR A 84 -6.04 -2.77 12.10
C TYR A 84 -4.87 -1.80 12.35
N HIS A 85 -3.68 -2.04 11.79
CA HIS A 85 -2.50 -1.17 11.94
C HIS A 85 -2.77 0.30 11.53
N PHE A 86 -3.73 0.56 10.64
CA PHE A 86 -4.09 1.92 10.20
C PHE A 86 -4.91 2.74 11.20
N ASN A 87 -5.53 2.10 12.21
CA ASN A 87 -6.17 2.82 13.32
C ASN A 87 -5.14 3.59 14.15
N VAL A 88 -3.90 3.08 14.24
CA VAL A 88 -2.82 3.72 15.01
C VAL A 88 -2.26 4.94 14.27
N THR A 89 -2.29 4.94 12.94
CA THR A 89 -1.74 6.04 12.13
C THR A 89 -2.68 7.23 11.96
N ARG A 90 -3.85 7.21 12.63
CA ARG A 90 -4.90 8.25 12.61
C ARG A 90 -5.47 8.53 11.21
N ILE A 91 -5.62 7.50 10.41
CA ILE A 91 -6.19 7.60 9.07
C ILE A 91 -7.61 7.08 9.09
N SER A 92 -8.51 7.76 8.39
CA SER A 92 -9.86 7.24 8.17
C SER A 92 -9.78 5.98 7.31
N ILE A 93 -10.22 4.86 7.88
CA ILE A 93 -10.46 3.60 7.17
C ILE A 93 -11.87 3.61 6.60
#